data_AF-A0A5I5A3Q8-F1
#
_entry.id   AF-A0A5I5A3Q8-F1
#
_cell.length_a   1.000
_cell.length_b   1.000
_cell.length_c   1.000
_cell.angle_alpha   90.00
_cell.angle_beta   90.00
_cell.angle_gamma   90.00
#
_symmetry.space_group_name_H-M   'P 1'
#
loop_
_entity.id
_entity.type
_entity.pdbx_description
1 polymer ?
#
loop_
_entity_poly.entity_id
_entity_poly.type
_entity_poly.pdbx_seq_one_letter_code
_entity_poly.pdbx_strand_id
1 'polypeptide(L)'
;MFAKKKLRLRTEKVKSTENSDADAAIRILKIHGYRFVVGLKWELIKAQRNIMKEVRRIGRIRNLDVVALRQAEAIQAGFAPKTRQKLRGTYSLIVALASLMDGACIAVIPLGKNPHGKDEFTLLGRTAKGTIHPGSDRILGHDEIGQAVVDLRQDMAGNRQDVIPVYGDPDIGSWVTDVLDLDAILTPGNIRKDFRLRPLRWGMTRTQLLWFVSALFVLLLVLIFYLKWLNEQEQQRAIAIQVKIQQQEEVNRKARYKAALDKLRHPWINTSSVQDFLTGCEVALKRLRLSIEGWELSGMKCDQSGMSASYNRPNNSVATAEKFVAAVREIYGIEPEVNFKSTSVSVFTLPHTLPPNGDDPMNNMGEQLVKVISLFQSVNIQASFSAVPVNDVKKNEQGEDMPLQDWQEYTFSVDTAVPPQLVFRNDEFTGVRINNIIYEIGQAGELAYKITGTVYGEYKRK
;
A
#
# COMPACT_ATOMS: atom_id res chain seq x y z
N MET A 1 13.70 -36.18 31.03
CA MET A 1 13.27 -37.50 31.55
C MET A 1 11.78 -37.66 31.23
N PHE A 2 11.41 -38.46 30.22
CA PHE A 2 10.09 -39.10 30.10
C PHE A 2 10.18 -40.08 28.90
N ALA A 3 10.51 -41.33 29.21
CA ALA A 3 10.69 -42.39 28.22
C ALA A 3 9.34 -43.05 27.90
N LYS A 4 8.83 -42.85 26.68
CA LYS A 4 7.70 -43.62 26.13
C LYS A 4 8.24 -44.91 25.48
N LYS A 5 8.18 -46.01 26.23
CA LYS A 5 8.51 -47.37 25.77
C LYS A 5 7.37 -47.87 24.85
N LYS A 6 7.62 -47.92 23.54
CA LYS A 6 6.64 -48.39 22.54
C LYS A 6 6.83 -49.91 22.35
N LEU A 7 5.85 -50.69 22.80
CA LEU A 7 5.80 -52.15 22.63
C LEU A 7 5.65 -52.48 21.12
N ARG A 8 6.69 -53.01 20.49
CA ARG A 8 6.62 -53.60 19.13
C ARG A 8 6.28 -55.08 19.25
N LEU A 9 4.99 -55.41 19.14
CA LEU A 9 4.52 -56.79 19.01
C LEU A 9 4.78 -57.30 17.58
N ARG A 10 5.74 -58.23 17.52
CA ARG A 10 6.07 -59.25 16.50
C ARG A 10 4.94 -59.52 15.49
N THR A 11 4.97 -58.83 14.34
CA THR A 11 4.08 -59.05 13.17
C THR A 11 4.82 -59.64 11.95
N GLU A 12 6.02 -60.18 12.14
CA GLU A 12 6.85 -60.70 11.04
C GLU A 12 6.59 -62.17 10.68
N LYS A 13 6.01 -62.96 11.60
CA LYS A 13 5.82 -64.41 11.39
C LYS A 13 4.60 -64.79 10.55
N VAL A 14 3.60 -63.91 10.41
CA VAL A 14 2.40 -64.18 9.58
C VAL A 14 2.64 -63.79 8.11
N LYS A 15 3.40 -62.73 7.88
CA LYS A 15 3.63 -62.16 6.54
C LYS A 15 4.64 -62.94 5.70
N SER A 16 5.52 -63.70 6.35
CA SER A 16 6.53 -64.54 5.67
C SER A 16 5.92 -65.80 5.08
N THR A 17 4.97 -66.43 5.78
CA THR A 17 4.22 -67.61 5.32
C THR A 17 3.23 -67.26 4.21
N GLU A 18 2.44 -66.18 4.33
CA GLU A 18 1.51 -65.74 3.27
C GLU A 18 2.22 -65.40 1.94
N ASN A 19 3.40 -64.79 2.00
CA ASN A 19 4.18 -64.48 0.79
C ASN A 19 4.80 -65.74 0.17
N SER A 20 5.15 -66.75 0.98
CA SER A 20 5.67 -68.04 0.50
C SER A 20 4.61 -68.78 -0.34
N ASP A 21 3.38 -68.85 0.16
CA ASP A 21 2.27 -69.51 -0.53
C ASP A 21 1.83 -68.74 -1.79
N ALA A 22 1.86 -67.40 -1.73
CA ALA A 22 1.60 -66.55 -2.89
C ALA A 22 2.69 -66.64 -3.97
N ASP A 23 3.97 -66.77 -3.56
CA ASP A 23 5.10 -66.97 -4.47
C ASP A 23 5.04 -68.38 -5.10
N ALA A 24 4.55 -69.40 -4.37
CA ALA A 24 4.34 -70.76 -4.89
C ALA A 24 3.16 -70.85 -5.87
N ALA A 25 2.15 -69.97 -5.77
CA ALA A 25 0.97 -69.94 -6.64
C ALA A 25 1.21 -69.28 -8.01
N ILE A 26 2.38 -68.70 -8.27
CA ILE A 26 2.70 -67.99 -9.52
C ILE A 26 3.98 -68.55 -10.14
N ARG A 27 3.98 -68.79 -11.46
CA ARG A 27 5.18 -69.13 -12.24
C ARG A 27 5.43 -68.11 -13.33
N ILE A 28 6.70 -67.87 -13.62
CA ILE A 28 7.14 -66.98 -14.70
C ILE A 28 7.92 -67.79 -15.73
N LEU A 29 7.39 -67.86 -16.93
CA LEU A 29 8.04 -68.47 -18.09
C LEU A 29 8.74 -67.41 -18.92
N LYS A 30 9.84 -67.79 -19.57
CA LYS A 30 10.54 -66.96 -20.55
C LYS A 30 10.48 -67.63 -21.90
N ILE A 31 9.80 -67.00 -22.85
CA ILE A 31 9.63 -67.49 -24.23
C ILE A 31 9.95 -66.31 -25.15
N HIS A 32 10.87 -66.50 -26.09
CA HIS A 32 11.33 -65.46 -27.04
C HIS A 32 11.67 -64.09 -26.40
N GLY A 33 12.27 -64.09 -25.20
CA GLY A 33 12.63 -62.87 -24.46
C GLY A 33 11.48 -62.18 -23.69
N TYR A 34 10.24 -62.64 -23.86
CA TYR A 34 9.08 -62.17 -23.10
C TYR A 34 8.91 -62.95 -21.80
N ARG A 35 8.47 -62.27 -20.75
CA ARG A 35 8.15 -62.87 -19.45
C ARG A 35 6.65 -63.08 -19.35
N PHE A 36 6.22 -64.33 -19.38
CA PHE A 36 4.84 -64.74 -19.22
C PHE A 36 4.56 -65.22 -17.80
N VAL A 37 3.38 -64.91 -17.29
CA VAL A 37 2.92 -65.27 -15.94
C VAL A 37 1.73 -66.20 -16.07
N VAL A 38 1.75 -67.25 -15.25
CA VAL A 38 0.65 -68.19 -15.01
C VAL A 38 0.36 -68.29 -13.51
N GLY A 39 -0.81 -68.80 -13.15
CA GLY A 39 -1.31 -68.85 -11.78
C GLY A 39 -2.25 -67.70 -11.41
N LEU A 40 -2.79 -66.96 -12.38
CA LEU A 40 -3.70 -65.85 -12.09
C LEU A 40 -5.08 -66.37 -11.68
N LYS A 41 -5.69 -65.73 -10.67
CA LYS A 41 -7.06 -66.07 -10.26
C LYS A 41 -8.06 -65.32 -11.12
N TRP A 42 -8.79 -66.05 -11.93
CA TRP A 42 -9.74 -65.52 -12.91
C TRP A 42 -11.12 -65.27 -12.31
N GLU A 43 -11.65 -64.07 -12.51
CA GLU A 43 -13.01 -63.70 -12.11
C GLU A 43 -13.73 -62.91 -13.20
N LEU A 44 -15.05 -63.10 -13.29
CA LEU A 44 -15.93 -62.32 -14.16
C LEU A 44 -16.18 -60.93 -13.57
N ILE A 45 -15.96 -59.89 -14.37
CA ILE A 45 -16.20 -58.51 -13.96
C ILE A 45 -17.62 -58.10 -14.36
N LYS A 46 -18.48 -57.92 -13.36
CA LYS A 46 -19.90 -57.56 -13.55
C LYS A 46 -20.11 -56.12 -14.06
N ALA A 47 -19.10 -55.24 -13.96
CA ALA A 47 -19.24 -53.83 -14.30
C ALA A 47 -19.21 -53.59 -15.82
N GLN A 48 -20.27 -52.98 -16.37
CA GLN A 48 -20.38 -52.63 -17.79
C GLN A 48 -19.69 -51.30 -18.16
N ARG A 49 -19.51 -50.37 -17.21
CA ARG A 49 -18.78 -49.11 -17.38
C ARG A 49 -17.76 -48.93 -16.27
N ASN A 50 -16.69 -48.17 -16.52
CA ASN A 50 -15.60 -47.93 -15.56
C ASN A 50 -14.95 -49.22 -15.03
N ILE A 51 -14.73 -50.21 -15.90
CA ILE A 51 -14.15 -51.53 -15.59
C ILE A 51 -12.89 -51.41 -14.72
N MET A 52 -11.96 -50.53 -15.10
CA MET A 52 -10.72 -50.32 -14.34
C MET A 52 -10.95 -49.76 -12.92
N LYS A 53 -12.02 -48.99 -12.67
CA LYS A 53 -12.35 -48.49 -11.32
C LYS A 53 -12.78 -49.66 -10.44
N GLU A 54 -13.62 -50.55 -10.97
CA GLU A 54 -14.09 -51.74 -10.28
C GLU A 54 -12.95 -52.75 -10.02
N VAL A 55 -12.15 -53.02 -11.04
CA VAL A 55 -10.96 -53.88 -10.94
C VAL A 55 -9.96 -53.34 -9.90
N ARG A 56 -9.75 -52.02 -9.85
CA ARG A 56 -8.92 -51.38 -8.80
C ARG A 56 -9.57 -51.44 -7.41
N ARG A 57 -10.91 -51.40 -7.31
CA ARG A 57 -11.65 -51.57 -6.05
C ARG A 57 -11.43 -52.98 -5.49
N ILE A 58 -11.63 -54.01 -6.31
CA ILE A 58 -11.37 -55.42 -5.97
C ILE A 58 -9.90 -55.57 -5.56
N GLY A 59 -8.98 -55.03 -6.36
CA GLY A 59 -7.56 -55.01 -6.08
C GLY A 59 -7.19 -54.39 -4.74
N ARG A 60 -7.86 -53.29 -4.35
CA ARG A 60 -7.63 -52.61 -3.07
C ARG A 60 -8.14 -53.44 -1.89
N ILE A 61 -9.36 -53.95 -1.99
CA ILE A 61 -10.02 -54.73 -0.92
C ILE A 61 -9.24 -56.02 -0.64
N ARG A 62 -8.84 -56.74 -1.69
CA ARG A 62 -8.14 -58.04 -1.57
C ARG A 62 -6.61 -57.92 -1.56
N ASN A 63 -6.08 -56.70 -1.44
CA ASN A 63 -4.66 -56.42 -1.36
C ASN A 63 -3.79 -57.01 -2.51
N LEU A 64 -4.33 -57.02 -3.73
CA LEU A 64 -3.68 -57.53 -4.94
C LEU A 64 -2.74 -56.47 -5.56
N ASP A 65 -1.78 -56.87 -6.41
CA ASP A 65 -0.79 -55.94 -6.99
C ASP A 65 -1.04 -55.62 -8.47
N VAL A 66 -1.24 -56.64 -9.29
CA VAL A 66 -1.42 -56.51 -10.74
C VAL A 66 -2.60 -57.32 -11.25
N VAL A 67 -3.08 -56.96 -12.44
CA VAL A 67 -4.23 -57.60 -13.08
C VAL A 67 -4.00 -57.79 -14.57
N ALA A 68 -4.41 -58.95 -15.10
CA ALA A 68 -4.61 -59.20 -16.51
C ALA A 68 -6.09 -58.95 -16.85
N LEU A 69 -6.37 -58.39 -18.02
CA LEU A 69 -7.74 -58.21 -18.48
C LEU A 69 -7.94 -58.93 -19.80
N ARG A 70 -9.03 -59.67 -19.90
CA ARG A 70 -9.51 -60.25 -21.14
C ARG A 70 -10.90 -59.70 -21.45
N GLN A 71 -11.07 -59.28 -22.70
CA GLN A 71 -12.36 -58.84 -23.23
C GLN A 71 -12.75 -59.82 -24.35
N ALA A 72 -13.75 -60.65 -24.09
CA ALA A 72 -14.42 -61.51 -25.07
C ALA A 72 -15.92 -61.21 -24.98
N GLU A 73 -16.82 -62.20 -25.06
CA GLU A 73 -18.24 -61.99 -24.77
C GLU A 73 -18.47 -61.44 -23.34
N ALA A 74 -17.64 -61.89 -22.39
CA ALA A 74 -17.58 -61.34 -21.05
C ALA A 74 -16.20 -60.74 -20.74
N ILE A 75 -16.18 -59.75 -19.84
CA ILE A 75 -14.92 -59.17 -19.34
C ILE A 75 -14.46 -59.98 -18.14
N GLN A 76 -13.22 -60.48 -18.22
CA GLN A 76 -12.60 -61.28 -17.19
C GLN A 76 -11.32 -60.61 -16.70
N ALA A 77 -11.06 -60.72 -15.41
CA ALA A 77 -9.85 -60.22 -14.79
C ALA A 77 -9.10 -61.36 -14.11
N GLY A 78 -7.84 -61.55 -14.52
CA GLY A 78 -6.90 -62.45 -13.85
C GLY A 78 -6.10 -61.66 -12.83
N PHE A 79 -6.33 -61.91 -11.54
CA PHE A 79 -5.67 -61.18 -10.47
C PHE A 79 -4.45 -61.94 -9.93
N ALA A 80 -3.35 -61.20 -9.70
CA ALA A 80 -2.18 -61.74 -9.02
C ALA A 80 -2.08 -61.20 -7.57
N PRO A 81 -1.75 -62.08 -6.59
CA PRO A 81 -1.44 -61.65 -5.24
C PRO A 81 -0.14 -60.83 -5.20
N LYS A 82 0.15 -60.23 -4.05
CA LYS A 82 1.45 -59.61 -3.81
C LYS A 82 2.49 -60.70 -3.62
N THR A 83 3.42 -60.76 -4.56
CA THR A 83 4.55 -61.69 -4.55
C THR A 83 5.85 -60.90 -4.44
N ARG A 84 6.94 -61.58 -4.05
CA ARG A 84 8.30 -60.98 -4.15
C ARG A 84 8.75 -60.89 -5.60
N GLN A 85 8.17 -61.73 -6.46
CA GLN A 85 8.45 -61.75 -7.89
C GLN A 85 8.00 -60.43 -8.55
N LYS A 86 8.84 -59.85 -9.41
CA LYS A 86 8.51 -58.61 -10.12
C LYS A 86 7.51 -58.88 -11.26
N LEU A 87 6.22 -58.82 -10.97
CA LEU A 87 5.12 -59.06 -11.93
C LEU A 87 4.72 -57.81 -12.75
N ARG A 88 5.14 -56.61 -12.35
CA ARG A 88 4.80 -55.40 -13.11
C ARG A 88 5.46 -55.42 -14.48
N GLY A 89 4.62 -55.32 -15.50
CA GLY A 89 5.06 -55.24 -16.88
C GLY A 89 5.38 -56.59 -17.55
N THR A 90 5.07 -57.71 -16.91
CA THR A 90 5.05 -59.05 -17.55
C THR A 90 3.71 -59.28 -18.27
N TYR A 91 3.61 -60.37 -19.02
CA TYR A 91 2.44 -60.75 -19.82
C TYR A 91 1.69 -61.91 -19.18
N SER A 92 0.37 -62.01 -19.34
CA SER A 92 -0.38 -63.21 -18.95
C SER A 92 -0.32 -64.25 -20.06
N LEU A 93 0.16 -65.46 -19.76
CA LEU A 93 0.23 -66.54 -20.75
C LEU A 93 -1.17 -66.94 -21.23
N ILE A 94 -2.09 -67.09 -20.29
CA ILE A 94 -3.46 -67.54 -20.56
C ILE A 94 -4.23 -66.52 -21.40
N VAL A 95 -4.03 -65.21 -21.18
CA VAL A 95 -4.60 -64.19 -22.07
C VAL A 95 -4.02 -64.28 -23.48
N ALA A 96 -2.70 -64.44 -23.58
CA ALA A 96 -2.02 -64.53 -24.87
C ALA A 96 -2.52 -65.74 -25.67
N LEU A 97 -2.49 -66.93 -25.09
CA LEU A 97 -2.96 -68.17 -25.74
C LEU A 97 -4.46 -68.09 -26.08
N ALA A 98 -5.32 -67.65 -25.14
CA ALA A 98 -6.75 -67.54 -25.42
C ALA A 98 -7.05 -66.52 -26.53
N SER A 99 -6.18 -65.52 -26.75
CA SER A 99 -6.31 -64.53 -27.82
C SER A 99 -5.73 -64.98 -29.17
N LEU A 100 -4.82 -65.95 -29.18
CA LEU A 100 -4.13 -66.41 -30.39
C LEU A 100 -4.65 -67.76 -30.91
N MET A 101 -5.33 -68.54 -30.07
CA MET A 101 -5.98 -69.78 -30.46
C MET A 101 -7.44 -69.55 -30.88
N ASP A 102 -7.92 -70.36 -31.82
CA ASP A 102 -9.28 -70.33 -32.35
C ASP A 102 -10.16 -71.46 -31.79
N GLY A 103 -11.48 -71.25 -31.84
CA GLY A 103 -12.47 -72.25 -31.40
C GLY A 103 -12.48 -72.56 -29.90
N ALA A 104 -13.38 -73.47 -29.50
CA ALA A 104 -13.35 -74.03 -28.16
C ALA A 104 -12.21 -75.04 -28.08
N CYS A 105 -11.30 -74.92 -27.12
CA CYS A 105 -10.16 -75.81 -27.01
C CYS A 105 -9.62 -75.88 -25.58
N ILE A 106 -8.90 -76.96 -25.28
CA ILE A 106 -8.07 -77.09 -24.10
C ILE A 106 -6.62 -77.06 -24.54
N ALA A 107 -5.78 -76.23 -23.92
CA ALA A 107 -4.34 -76.25 -24.12
C ALA A 107 -3.65 -76.64 -22.82
N VAL A 108 -2.78 -77.63 -22.85
CA VAL A 108 -1.95 -78.06 -21.71
C VAL A 108 -0.52 -77.64 -21.97
N ILE A 109 0.04 -76.90 -21.01
CA ILE A 109 1.33 -76.22 -21.14
C ILE A 109 2.29 -76.74 -20.08
N PRO A 110 3.47 -77.27 -20.45
CA PRO A 110 4.50 -77.62 -19.49
C PRO A 110 5.11 -76.37 -18.84
N LEU A 111 5.25 -76.40 -17.52
CA LEU A 111 5.89 -75.34 -16.72
C LEU A 111 7.33 -75.70 -16.31
N GLY A 112 7.77 -76.92 -16.63
CA GLY A 112 9.04 -77.50 -16.20
C GLY A 112 8.93 -78.17 -14.81
N LYS A 113 10.09 -78.50 -14.23
CA LYS A 113 10.17 -79.17 -12.95
C LYS A 113 10.06 -78.20 -11.78
N ASN A 114 9.28 -78.57 -10.79
CA ASN A 114 9.18 -77.84 -9.53
C ASN A 114 10.44 -78.03 -8.66
N PRO A 115 10.58 -77.30 -7.53
CA PRO A 115 11.73 -77.46 -6.62
C PRO A 115 11.90 -78.87 -6.04
N HIS A 116 10.86 -79.73 -6.13
CA HIS A 116 10.86 -81.11 -5.69
C HIS A 116 11.11 -82.11 -6.85
N GLY A 117 11.47 -81.63 -8.05
CA GLY A 117 11.82 -82.44 -9.21
C GLY A 117 10.64 -83.05 -9.98
N LYS A 118 9.39 -82.70 -9.63
CA LYS A 118 8.18 -83.17 -10.33
C LYS A 118 7.79 -82.21 -11.45
N ASP A 119 7.29 -82.74 -12.57
CA ASP A 119 6.81 -81.93 -13.68
C ASP A 119 5.49 -81.23 -13.32
N GLU A 120 5.46 -79.92 -13.56
CA GLU A 120 4.28 -79.07 -13.40
C GLU A 120 3.73 -78.64 -14.75
N PHE A 121 2.41 -78.53 -14.82
CA PHE A 121 1.67 -78.11 -15.99
C PHE A 121 0.69 -77.00 -15.62
N THR A 122 0.32 -76.20 -16.62
CA THR A 122 -0.90 -75.39 -16.56
C THR A 122 -1.82 -75.76 -17.70
N LEU A 123 -3.07 -75.33 -17.59
CA LEU A 123 -4.07 -75.54 -18.62
C LEU A 123 -4.84 -74.26 -18.92
N LEU A 124 -5.25 -74.13 -20.16
CA LEU A 124 -6.20 -73.14 -20.66
C LEU A 124 -7.42 -73.89 -21.18
N GLY A 125 -8.59 -73.65 -20.61
CA GLY A 125 -9.87 -73.94 -21.26
C GLY A 125 -10.41 -72.68 -21.93
N ARG A 126 -10.41 -72.64 -23.26
CA ARG A 126 -11.03 -71.56 -24.04
C ARG A 126 -12.42 -72.03 -24.47
N THR A 127 -13.45 -71.29 -24.10
CA THR A 127 -14.82 -71.60 -24.54
C THR A 127 -15.04 -71.18 -25.99
N ALA A 128 -16.11 -71.67 -26.63
CA ALA A 128 -16.51 -71.24 -27.98
C ALA A 128 -16.73 -69.71 -28.08
N LYS A 129 -17.10 -69.08 -26.96
CA LYS A 129 -17.33 -67.64 -26.81
C LYS A 129 -16.04 -66.84 -26.58
N GLY A 130 -14.89 -67.52 -26.61
CA GLY A 130 -13.57 -66.94 -26.37
C GLY A 130 -13.31 -66.55 -24.93
N THR A 131 -14.13 -66.95 -23.95
CA THR A 131 -13.86 -66.73 -22.53
C THR A 131 -12.89 -67.78 -21.98
N ILE A 132 -12.14 -67.42 -20.95
CA ILE A 132 -11.28 -68.35 -20.19
C ILE A 132 -12.14 -69.07 -19.16
N HIS A 133 -12.07 -70.40 -19.14
CA HIS A 133 -12.79 -71.20 -18.16
C HIS A 133 -12.23 -70.98 -16.73
N PRO A 134 -13.04 -70.89 -15.66
CA PRO A 134 -12.55 -70.67 -14.29
C PRO A 134 -11.55 -71.72 -13.79
N GLY A 135 -11.62 -72.94 -14.31
CA GLY A 135 -10.66 -74.01 -14.02
C GLY A 135 -9.26 -73.80 -14.61
N SER A 136 -9.09 -72.81 -15.50
CA SER A 136 -7.82 -72.50 -16.19
C SER A 136 -6.82 -71.77 -15.31
N ASP A 137 -5.58 -71.67 -15.80
CA ASP A 137 -4.49 -70.90 -15.16
C ASP A 137 -4.09 -71.42 -13.78
N ARG A 138 -4.27 -72.73 -13.56
CA ARG A 138 -3.86 -73.44 -12.35
C ARG A 138 -2.51 -74.13 -12.60
N ILE A 139 -1.70 -74.24 -11.55
CA ILE A 139 -0.46 -75.03 -11.57
C ILE A 139 -0.83 -76.41 -11.02
N LEU A 140 -0.60 -77.45 -11.81
CA LEU A 140 -0.99 -78.84 -11.54
C LEU A 140 0.22 -79.76 -11.71
N GLY A 141 0.27 -80.84 -10.94
CA GLY A 141 1.27 -81.89 -11.14
C GLY A 141 0.88 -82.88 -12.25
N HIS A 142 1.83 -83.70 -12.69
CA HIS A 142 1.59 -84.77 -13.66
C HIS A 142 0.46 -85.74 -13.24
N ASP A 143 0.34 -86.04 -11.93
CA ASP A 143 -0.68 -86.97 -11.43
C ASP A 143 -2.12 -86.40 -11.50
N GLU A 144 -2.25 -85.07 -11.55
CA GLU A 144 -3.54 -84.36 -11.46
C GLU A 144 -4.02 -83.85 -12.83
N ILE A 145 -3.11 -83.62 -13.78
CA ILE A 145 -3.42 -82.97 -15.05
C ILE A 145 -4.42 -83.77 -15.90
N GLY A 146 -4.32 -85.11 -15.91
CA GLY A 146 -5.23 -85.96 -16.67
C GLY A 146 -6.68 -85.80 -16.22
N GLN A 147 -6.94 -85.88 -14.91
CA GLN A 147 -8.28 -85.69 -14.36
C GLN A 147 -8.77 -84.24 -14.59
N ALA A 148 -7.90 -83.24 -14.39
CA ALA A 148 -8.25 -81.85 -14.61
C ALA A 148 -8.67 -81.56 -16.07
N VAL A 149 -8.04 -82.22 -17.04
CA VAL A 149 -8.42 -82.10 -18.46
C VAL A 149 -9.77 -82.76 -18.73
N VAL A 150 -10.02 -83.95 -18.15
CA VAL A 150 -11.31 -84.65 -18.28
C VAL A 150 -12.45 -83.81 -17.70
N ASP A 151 -12.27 -83.33 -16.46
CA ASP A 151 -13.27 -82.50 -15.78
C ASP A 151 -13.56 -81.22 -16.58
N LEU A 152 -12.51 -80.57 -17.08
CA LEU A 152 -12.64 -79.36 -17.88
C LEU A 152 -13.34 -79.61 -19.22
N ARG A 153 -13.01 -80.73 -19.88
CA ARG A 153 -13.63 -81.13 -21.15
C ARG A 153 -15.13 -81.38 -20.95
N GLN A 154 -15.51 -82.07 -19.87
CA GLN A 154 -16.91 -82.34 -19.52
C GLN A 154 -17.68 -81.04 -19.21
N ASP A 155 -17.10 -80.15 -18.42
CA ASP A 155 -17.73 -78.87 -18.04
C ASP A 155 -17.93 -77.95 -19.28
N MET A 156 -16.93 -77.90 -20.17
CA MET A 156 -17.02 -77.08 -21.39
C MET A 156 -17.92 -77.68 -22.47
N ALA A 157 -18.04 -79.01 -22.56
CA ALA A 157 -18.90 -79.68 -23.54
C ALA A 157 -20.39 -79.48 -23.20
N GLY A 158 -20.75 -79.52 -21.91
CA GLY A 158 -22.15 -79.40 -21.47
C GLY A 158 -23.06 -80.43 -22.17
N ASN A 159 -24.14 -79.97 -22.81
CA ASN A 159 -25.07 -80.81 -23.60
C ASN A 159 -24.69 -80.92 -25.09
N ARG A 160 -23.52 -80.42 -25.51
CA ARG A 160 -23.09 -80.49 -26.92
C ARG A 160 -22.40 -81.82 -27.22
N GLN A 161 -22.56 -82.31 -28.45
CA GLN A 161 -21.87 -83.51 -28.96
C GLN A 161 -20.51 -83.20 -29.62
N ASP A 162 -20.10 -81.93 -29.67
CA ASP A 162 -18.83 -81.53 -30.29
C ASP A 162 -17.63 -81.98 -29.44
N VAL A 163 -16.67 -82.63 -30.07
CA VAL A 163 -15.41 -83.03 -29.43
C VAL A 163 -14.52 -81.80 -29.28
N ILE A 164 -14.23 -81.41 -28.04
CA ILE A 164 -13.32 -80.29 -27.75
C ILE A 164 -11.88 -80.75 -27.95
N PRO A 165 -11.11 -80.20 -28.91
CA PRO A 165 -9.73 -80.57 -29.15
C PRO A 165 -8.86 -80.19 -27.96
N VAL A 166 -7.90 -81.07 -27.65
CA VAL A 166 -6.91 -80.84 -26.59
C VAL A 166 -5.53 -80.76 -27.19
N TYR A 167 -4.94 -79.57 -27.10
CA TYR A 167 -3.60 -79.27 -27.57
C TYR A 167 -2.61 -79.48 -26.43
N GLY A 168 -1.55 -80.24 -26.66
CA GLY A 168 -0.52 -80.50 -25.66
C GLY A 168 0.65 -81.28 -26.24
N ASP A 169 1.53 -81.77 -25.38
CA ASP A 169 2.55 -82.74 -25.78
C ASP A 169 1.91 -84.15 -25.75
N PRO A 170 1.92 -84.90 -26.87
CA PRO A 170 1.36 -86.26 -26.93
C PRO A 170 1.92 -87.21 -25.88
N ASP A 171 3.14 -86.99 -25.40
CA ASP A 171 3.80 -87.83 -24.39
C ASP A 171 3.19 -87.65 -22.99
N ILE A 172 2.40 -86.58 -22.76
CA ILE A 172 1.75 -86.31 -21.47
C ILE A 172 0.54 -87.24 -21.24
N GLY A 173 -0.15 -87.66 -22.30
CA GLY A 173 -1.28 -88.57 -22.17
C GLY A 173 -2.09 -88.80 -23.44
N SER A 174 -2.75 -89.95 -23.53
CA SER A 174 -3.54 -90.39 -24.69
C SER A 174 -4.79 -89.56 -24.98
N TRP A 175 -5.08 -88.55 -24.15
CA TRP A 175 -6.21 -87.63 -24.30
C TRP A 175 -5.85 -86.36 -25.11
N VAL A 176 -4.58 -86.17 -25.47
CA VAL A 176 -4.12 -85.09 -26.36
C VAL A 176 -4.55 -85.39 -27.79
N THR A 177 -5.18 -84.41 -28.43
CA THR A 177 -5.69 -84.49 -29.80
C THR A 177 -4.67 -83.98 -30.81
N ASP A 178 -4.00 -82.87 -30.49
CA ASP A 178 -3.07 -82.17 -31.39
C ASP A 178 -1.84 -81.64 -30.62
N VAL A 179 -0.73 -81.47 -31.32
CA VAL A 179 0.51 -80.96 -30.72
C VAL A 179 0.41 -79.45 -30.46
N LEU A 180 0.79 -79.01 -29.26
CA LEU A 180 0.89 -77.59 -28.92
C LEU A 180 2.32 -77.06 -29.07
N ASP A 181 2.59 -76.30 -30.13
CA ASP A 181 3.85 -75.57 -30.29
C ASP A 181 3.73 -74.13 -29.75
N LEU A 182 4.24 -73.92 -28.53
CA LEU A 182 4.24 -72.61 -27.87
C LEU A 182 5.15 -71.60 -28.57
N ASP A 183 6.25 -72.05 -29.16
CA ASP A 183 7.22 -71.17 -29.81
C ASP A 183 6.69 -70.65 -31.15
N ALA A 184 5.92 -71.47 -31.87
CA ALA A 184 5.21 -71.06 -33.08
C ALA A 184 4.04 -70.09 -32.80
N ILE A 185 3.30 -70.31 -31.71
CA ILE A 185 2.13 -69.46 -31.36
C ILE A 185 2.59 -68.11 -30.79
N LEU A 186 3.56 -68.11 -29.88
CA LEU A 186 4.01 -66.93 -29.13
C LEU A 186 5.16 -66.17 -29.81
N THR A 187 5.09 -66.01 -31.14
CA THR A 187 6.06 -65.21 -31.88
C THR A 187 6.00 -63.72 -31.46
N PRO A 188 7.12 -62.98 -31.46
CA PRO A 188 7.16 -61.57 -31.04
C PRO A 188 6.14 -60.67 -31.77
N GLY A 189 5.81 -60.97 -33.03
CA GLY A 189 4.80 -60.23 -33.82
C GLY A 189 3.37 -60.38 -33.29
N ASN A 190 3.06 -61.48 -32.60
CA ASN A 190 1.73 -61.80 -32.09
C ASN A 190 1.49 -61.26 -30.66
N ILE A 191 2.54 -60.82 -29.94
CA ILE A 191 2.44 -60.38 -28.55
C ILE A 191 1.99 -58.92 -28.44
N ARG A 192 0.71 -58.72 -28.09
CA ARG A 192 0.09 -57.40 -27.94
C ARG A 192 0.29 -56.80 -26.55
N LYS A 193 0.34 -55.47 -26.46
CA LYS A 193 0.39 -54.71 -25.19
C LYS A 193 -0.80 -54.99 -24.27
N ASP A 194 -1.94 -55.40 -24.82
CA ASP A 194 -3.16 -55.70 -24.06
C ASP A 194 -3.02 -56.95 -23.17
N PHE A 195 -2.09 -57.86 -23.51
CA PHE A 195 -1.80 -59.06 -22.72
C PHE A 195 -0.94 -58.74 -21.47
N ARG A 196 -0.46 -57.50 -21.34
CA ARG A 196 0.44 -57.07 -20.28
C ARG A 196 -0.32 -56.79 -18.98
N LEU A 197 0.24 -57.24 -17.86
CA LEU A 197 -0.29 -57.00 -16.54
C LEU A 197 -0.30 -55.50 -16.20
N ARG A 198 -1.44 -54.99 -15.74
CA ARG A 198 -1.65 -53.59 -15.37
C ARG A 198 -1.52 -53.41 -13.86
N PRO A 199 -0.84 -52.35 -13.38
CA PRO A 199 -0.73 -52.09 -11.94
C PRO A 199 -2.06 -51.57 -11.37
N LEU A 200 -2.45 -52.06 -10.20
CA LEU A 200 -3.69 -51.67 -9.52
C LEU A 200 -3.55 -50.39 -8.68
N ARG A 201 -2.31 -49.95 -8.40
CA ARG A 201 -2.02 -48.74 -7.59
C ARG A 201 -1.01 -47.83 -8.30
N TRP A 202 -1.35 -46.54 -8.41
CA TRP A 202 -0.41 -45.48 -8.79
C TRP A 202 0.41 -45.14 -7.54
N GLY A 203 1.72 -45.39 -7.57
CA GLY A 203 2.59 -45.19 -6.42
C GLY A 203 3.50 -43.99 -6.65
N MET A 204 3.15 -42.82 -6.11
CA MET A 204 4.14 -41.77 -5.88
C MET A 204 4.89 -42.09 -4.59
N THR A 205 6.22 -42.02 -4.63
CA THR A 205 7.04 -42.39 -3.47
C THR A 205 6.91 -41.34 -2.38
N ARG A 206 6.88 -41.76 -1.10
CA ARG A 206 6.69 -40.86 0.05
C ARG A 206 7.71 -39.71 0.10
N THR A 207 8.90 -39.94 -0.46
CA THR A 207 9.99 -38.96 -0.56
C THR A 207 9.69 -37.82 -1.52
N GLN A 208 9.04 -38.08 -2.66
CA GLN A 208 8.67 -37.04 -3.63
C GLN A 208 7.62 -36.08 -3.06
N LEU A 209 6.68 -36.59 -2.24
CA LEU A 209 5.66 -35.76 -1.60
C LEU A 209 6.28 -34.78 -0.59
N LEU A 210 7.28 -35.23 0.18
CA LEU A 210 7.97 -34.38 1.15
C LEU A 210 8.72 -33.22 0.49
N TRP A 211 9.33 -33.45 -0.68
CA TRP A 211 10.00 -32.40 -1.46
C TRP A 211 9.03 -31.30 -1.91
N PHE A 212 7.86 -31.67 -2.44
CA PHE A 212 6.87 -30.67 -2.88
C PHE A 212 6.33 -29.83 -1.72
N VAL A 213 6.03 -30.45 -0.58
CA VAL A 213 5.55 -29.74 0.60
C VAL A 213 6.60 -28.78 1.14
N SER A 214 7.87 -29.21 1.19
CA SER A 214 8.98 -28.35 1.60
C SER A 214 9.18 -27.15 0.68
N ALA A 215 9.15 -27.36 -0.64
CA ALA A 215 9.31 -26.27 -1.62
C ALA A 215 8.17 -25.24 -1.51
N LEU A 216 6.93 -25.70 -1.37
CA LEU A 216 5.78 -24.82 -1.19
C LEU A 216 5.91 -23.97 0.10
N PHE A 217 6.36 -24.59 1.19
CA PHE A 217 6.53 -23.91 2.47
C PHE A 217 7.59 -22.80 2.41
N VAL A 218 8.73 -23.07 1.76
CA VAL A 218 9.79 -22.06 1.57
C VAL A 218 9.27 -20.88 0.74
N LEU A 219 8.54 -21.14 -0.33
CA LEU A 219 8.00 -20.09 -1.20
C LEU A 219 7.00 -19.19 -0.46
N LEU A 220 6.18 -19.78 0.42
CA LEU A 220 5.24 -19.05 1.25
C LEU A 220 5.94 -18.16 2.29
N LEU A 221 7.03 -18.64 2.90
CA LEU A 221 7.85 -17.84 3.81
C LEU A 221 8.50 -16.63 3.12
N VAL A 222 9.04 -16.82 1.91
CA VAL A 222 9.63 -15.73 1.12
C VAL A 222 8.59 -14.67 0.78
N LEU A 223 7.37 -15.08 0.39
CA LEU A 223 6.29 -14.15 0.09
C LEU A 223 5.88 -13.33 1.32
N ILE A 224 5.74 -13.96 2.49
CA ILE A 224 5.41 -13.27 3.75
C ILE A 224 6.50 -12.25 4.08
N PHE A 225 7.78 -12.63 3.99
CA PHE A 225 8.90 -11.73 4.25
C PHE A 225 8.90 -10.54 3.30
N TYR A 226 8.67 -10.77 2.01
CA TYR A 226 8.61 -9.72 0.98
C TYR A 226 7.47 -8.72 1.23
N LEU A 227 6.26 -9.22 1.53
CA LEU A 227 5.11 -8.35 1.84
C LEU A 227 5.33 -7.54 3.11
N LYS A 228 5.94 -8.15 4.14
CA LYS A 228 6.30 -7.43 5.38
C LYS A 228 7.31 -6.31 5.11
N TRP A 229 8.34 -6.59 4.31
CA TRP A 229 9.36 -5.61 3.94
C TRP A 229 8.78 -4.43 3.16
N LEU A 230 7.86 -4.68 2.21
CA LEU A 230 7.15 -3.63 1.49
C LEU A 230 6.32 -2.73 2.43
N ASN A 231 5.58 -3.34 3.35
CA ASN A 231 4.76 -2.61 4.31
C ASN A 231 5.61 -1.74 5.26
N GLU A 232 6.74 -2.26 5.73
CA GLU A 232 7.69 -1.47 6.55
C GLU A 232 8.24 -0.26 5.77
N GLN A 233 8.55 -0.41 4.48
CA GLN A 233 8.98 0.70 3.62
C GLN A 233 7.91 1.79 3.47
N GLU A 234 6.65 1.41 3.26
CA GLU A 234 5.54 2.35 3.13
C GLU A 234 5.29 3.10 4.44
N GLN A 235 5.32 2.41 5.57
CA GLN A 235 5.17 3.03 6.89
C GLN A 235 6.27 4.05 7.18
N GLN A 236 7.53 3.74 6.88
CA GLN A 236 8.64 4.69 7.06
C GLN A 236 8.48 5.94 6.20
N ARG A 237 8.02 5.80 4.96
CA ARG A 237 7.73 6.94 4.07
C ARG A 237 6.56 7.78 4.59
N ALA A 238 5.50 7.14 5.06
CA ALA A 238 4.34 7.83 5.62
C ALA A 238 4.73 8.65 6.88
N ILE A 239 5.52 8.07 7.79
CA ILE A 239 6.04 8.77 8.97
C ILE A 239 6.93 9.94 8.55
N ALA A 240 7.84 9.75 7.58
CA ALA A 240 8.70 10.83 7.10
C ALA A 240 7.91 11.99 6.45
N ILE A 241 6.82 11.70 5.74
CA ILE A 241 5.92 12.72 5.18
C ILE A 241 5.19 13.46 6.30
N GLN A 242 4.65 12.75 7.30
CA GLN A 242 3.97 13.38 8.44
C GLN A 242 4.90 14.28 9.24
N VAL A 243 6.14 13.85 9.51
CA VAL A 243 7.13 14.68 10.19
C VAL A 243 7.45 15.95 9.39
N LYS A 244 7.58 15.84 8.05
CA LYS A 244 7.79 17.02 7.20
C LYS A 244 6.61 17.99 7.22
N ILE A 245 5.38 17.47 7.20
CA ILE A 245 4.17 18.29 7.30
C ILE A 245 4.14 19.03 8.65
N GLN A 246 4.37 18.32 9.76
CA GLN A 246 4.44 18.94 11.10
C GLN A 246 5.53 20.02 11.19
N GLN A 247 6.73 19.74 10.67
CA GLN A 247 7.81 20.73 10.63
C GLN A 247 7.43 21.95 9.81
N GLN A 248 6.78 21.76 8.66
CA GLN A 248 6.34 22.87 7.82
C GLN A 248 5.23 23.69 8.50
N GLU A 249 4.31 23.04 9.20
CA GLU A 249 3.29 23.71 10.02
C GLU A 249 3.91 24.54 11.15
N GLU A 250 4.91 24.01 11.86
CA GLU A 250 5.63 24.77 12.88
C GLU A 250 6.35 26.00 12.31
N VAL A 251 7.01 25.85 11.16
CA VAL A 251 7.67 26.96 10.47
C VAL A 251 6.64 28.00 10.04
N ASN A 252 5.51 27.57 9.48
CA ASN A 252 4.41 28.44 9.09
C ASN A 252 3.79 29.17 10.29
N ARG A 253 3.58 28.46 11.41
CA ARG A 253 3.10 29.04 12.67
C ARG A 253 4.05 30.10 13.19
N LYS A 254 5.36 29.80 13.23
CA LYS A 254 6.40 30.78 13.64
C LYS A 254 6.45 31.98 12.70
N ALA A 255 6.29 31.77 11.39
CA ALA A 255 6.26 32.85 10.40
C ALA A 255 5.02 33.74 10.57
N ARG A 256 3.83 33.16 10.79
CA ARG A 256 2.59 33.91 11.10
C ARG A 256 2.73 34.71 12.39
N TYR A 257 3.26 34.10 13.44
CA TYR A 257 3.50 34.78 14.72
C TYR A 257 4.47 35.96 14.56
N LYS A 258 5.57 35.76 13.83
CA LYS A 258 6.53 36.82 13.53
C LYS A 258 5.92 37.95 12.70
N ALA A 259 5.13 37.63 11.67
CA ALA A 259 4.44 38.63 10.86
C ALA A 259 3.39 39.42 11.68
N ALA A 260 2.72 38.77 12.64
CA ALA A 260 1.84 39.44 13.58
C ALA A 260 2.63 40.38 14.52
N LEU A 261 3.81 39.95 15.01
CA LEU A 261 4.69 40.78 15.82
C LEU A 261 5.21 42.00 15.04
N ASP A 262 5.60 41.82 13.77
CA ASP A 262 6.06 42.92 12.92
C ASP A 262 4.98 43.98 12.68
N LYS A 263 3.69 43.60 12.69
CA LYS A 263 2.56 44.54 12.65
C LYS A 263 2.34 45.32 13.94
N LEU A 264 2.83 44.80 15.07
CA LEU A 264 2.74 45.42 16.39
C LEU A 264 3.93 46.34 16.71
N ARG A 265 4.84 46.54 15.75
CA ARG A 265 5.95 47.50 15.88
C ARG A 265 5.40 48.88 16.29
N HIS A 266 6.05 49.49 17.26
CA HIS A 266 5.63 50.78 17.80
C HIS A 266 5.58 51.86 16.71
N PRO A 267 4.44 52.58 16.57
CA PRO A 267 4.27 53.58 15.51
C PRO A 267 5.18 54.81 15.70
N TRP A 268 5.64 55.09 16.91
CA TRP A 268 6.48 56.26 17.22
C TRP A 268 7.96 56.10 16.86
N ILE A 269 8.40 54.90 16.46
CA ILE A 269 9.81 54.62 16.10
C ILE A 269 10.27 55.52 14.96
N ASN A 270 9.38 55.74 13.98
CA ASN A 270 9.70 56.49 12.77
C ASN A 270 9.26 57.95 12.83
N THR A 271 8.75 58.42 13.96
CA THR A 271 8.33 59.81 14.15
C THR A 271 9.36 60.57 14.98
N SER A 272 9.45 61.86 14.73
CA SER A 272 10.42 62.72 15.40
C SER A 272 10.03 63.03 16.84
N SER A 273 11.04 63.37 17.64
CA SER A 273 10.83 63.90 18.99
C SER A 273 10.02 65.20 18.93
N VAL A 274 9.44 65.60 20.07
CA VAL A 274 8.74 66.89 20.17
C VAL A 274 9.68 68.05 19.80
N GLN A 275 10.93 68.04 20.25
CA GLN A 275 11.89 69.11 20.01
C GLN A 275 12.34 69.18 18.54
N ASP A 276 12.64 68.04 17.93
CA ASP A 276 13.03 67.98 16.51
C ASP A 276 11.87 68.40 15.59
N PHE A 277 10.64 67.99 15.95
CA PHE A 277 9.43 68.41 15.23
C PHE A 277 9.26 69.93 15.28
N LEU A 278 9.32 70.52 16.47
CA LEU A 278 9.17 71.97 16.64
C LEU A 278 10.28 72.75 15.92
N THR A 279 11.52 72.28 16.00
CA THR A 279 12.67 72.86 15.29
C THR A 279 12.47 72.79 13.78
N GLY A 280 12.02 71.65 13.26
CA GLY A 280 11.73 71.48 11.83
C GLY A 280 10.64 72.44 11.35
N CYS A 281 9.54 72.55 12.10
CA CYS A 281 8.47 73.50 11.80
C CYS A 281 8.96 74.95 11.83
N GLU A 282 9.81 75.33 12.78
CA GLU A 282 10.37 76.68 12.87
C GLU A 282 11.28 76.99 11.67
N VAL A 283 12.11 76.05 11.25
CA VAL A 283 12.95 76.20 10.05
C VAL A 283 12.11 76.36 8.80
N ALA A 284 11.04 75.57 8.66
CA ALA A 284 10.12 75.68 7.52
C ALA A 284 9.35 77.00 7.54
N LEU A 285 8.90 77.44 8.72
CA LEU A 285 8.19 78.71 8.91
C LEU A 285 9.04 79.91 8.46
N LYS A 286 10.32 79.94 8.82
CA LYS A 286 11.26 81.02 8.43
C LYS A 286 11.51 81.13 6.92
N ARG A 287 11.19 80.10 6.14
CA ARG A 287 11.34 80.10 4.68
C ARG A 287 10.12 80.69 3.96
N LEU A 288 8.96 80.73 4.61
CA LEU A 288 7.72 81.22 4.00
C LEU A 288 7.70 82.75 3.94
N ARG A 289 7.30 83.29 2.79
CA ARG A 289 7.05 84.72 2.60
C ARG A 289 5.63 85.07 3.04
N LEU A 290 5.45 86.17 3.77
CA LEU A 290 4.12 86.62 4.19
C LEU A 290 3.21 87.03 3.01
N SER A 291 3.80 87.44 1.88
CA SER A 291 3.09 87.72 0.64
C SER A 291 3.91 87.33 -0.59
N ILE A 292 3.22 86.90 -1.64
CA ILE A 292 3.79 86.52 -2.94
C ILE A 292 2.88 87.09 -4.02
N GLU A 293 3.39 87.98 -4.88
CA GLU A 293 2.63 88.58 -6.00
C GLU A 293 1.24 89.14 -5.59
N GLY A 294 1.15 89.73 -4.39
CA GLY A 294 -0.09 90.30 -3.85
C GLY A 294 -1.08 89.29 -3.27
N TRP A 295 -0.73 88.01 -3.21
CA TRP A 295 -1.42 87.02 -2.38
C TRP A 295 -0.83 87.05 -0.97
N GLU A 296 -1.68 86.85 0.04
CA GLU A 296 -1.32 86.95 1.45
C GLU A 296 -1.43 85.59 2.12
N LEU A 297 -0.46 85.27 2.97
CA LEU A 297 -0.46 84.04 3.75
C LEU A 297 -1.64 84.06 4.73
N SER A 298 -2.52 83.07 4.64
CA SER A 298 -3.76 82.98 5.43
C SER A 298 -3.72 81.92 6.52
N GLY A 299 -2.85 80.91 6.38
CA GLY A 299 -2.66 79.89 7.39
C GLY A 299 -1.56 78.92 7.00
N MET A 300 -1.05 78.19 7.99
CA MET A 300 -0.01 77.19 7.77
C MET A 300 -0.33 75.93 8.57
N LYS A 301 0.10 74.78 8.07
CA LYS A 301 0.03 73.51 8.77
C LYS A 301 1.37 72.81 8.65
N CYS A 302 2.03 72.62 9.79
CA CYS A 302 3.22 71.79 9.88
C CYS A 302 2.84 70.39 10.34
N ASP A 303 3.32 69.35 9.64
CA ASP A 303 3.19 67.96 10.05
C ASP A 303 4.54 67.23 9.90
N GLN A 304 4.56 65.91 10.11
CA GLN A 304 5.78 65.10 10.05
C GLN A 304 6.44 65.09 8.65
N SER A 305 5.70 65.44 7.59
CA SER A 305 6.15 65.38 6.19
C SER A 305 6.51 66.73 5.59
N GLY A 306 5.93 67.83 6.09
CA GLY A 306 6.26 69.16 5.60
C GLY A 306 5.43 70.29 6.20
N MET A 307 5.62 71.48 5.64
CA MET A 307 4.88 72.69 5.95
C MET A 307 3.97 73.05 4.79
N SER A 308 2.67 72.89 4.97
CA SER A 308 1.65 73.36 4.04
C SER A 308 1.31 74.82 4.32
N ALA A 309 1.34 75.67 3.31
CA ALA A 309 1.04 77.08 3.41
C ALA A 309 -0.16 77.43 2.51
N SER A 310 -1.16 78.05 3.10
CA SER A 310 -2.36 78.54 2.41
C SER A 310 -2.23 80.03 2.17
N TYR A 311 -2.47 80.45 0.93
CA TYR A 311 -2.48 81.86 0.53
C TYR A 311 -3.85 82.24 0.02
N ASN A 312 -4.29 83.42 0.44
CA ASN A 312 -5.53 84.03 -0.02
C ASN A 312 -5.23 85.23 -0.90
N ARG A 313 -6.00 85.35 -1.98
CA ARG A 313 -6.03 86.54 -2.80
C ARG A 313 -6.91 87.60 -2.13
N PRO A 314 -6.38 88.80 -1.81
CA PRO A 314 -7.19 89.86 -1.22
C PRO A 314 -8.37 90.27 -2.13
N ASN A 315 -9.47 90.67 -1.49
CA ASN A 315 -10.63 91.19 -2.20
C ASN A 315 -10.26 92.47 -2.97
N ASN A 316 -10.86 92.67 -4.14
CA ASN A 316 -10.59 93.82 -5.03
C ASN A 316 -9.10 93.97 -5.46
N SER A 317 -8.31 92.89 -5.38
CA SER A 317 -6.93 92.88 -5.86
C SER A 317 -6.85 92.70 -7.38
N VAL A 318 -5.76 93.18 -7.99
CA VAL A 318 -5.37 92.90 -9.39
C VAL A 318 -4.42 91.70 -9.50
N ALA A 319 -4.04 91.08 -8.37
CA ALA A 319 -3.21 89.89 -8.35
C ALA A 319 -3.86 88.75 -9.14
N THR A 320 -3.05 87.94 -9.83
CA THR A 320 -3.52 86.84 -10.69
C THR A 320 -2.93 85.52 -10.20
N ALA A 321 -3.68 84.43 -10.32
CA ALA A 321 -3.18 83.10 -9.98
C ALA A 321 -1.95 82.69 -10.81
N GLU A 322 -1.89 83.08 -12.09
CA GLU A 322 -0.76 82.77 -12.98
C GLU A 322 0.58 83.32 -12.45
N LYS A 323 0.62 84.62 -12.13
CA LYS A 323 1.81 85.25 -11.52
C LYS A 323 2.20 84.62 -10.19
N PHE A 324 1.21 84.31 -9.35
CA PHE A 324 1.44 83.62 -8.09
C PHE A 324 2.07 82.24 -8.29
N VAL A 325 1.51 81.41 -9.18
CA VAL A 325 2.04 80.09 -9.52
C VAL A 325 3.47 80.18 -10.04
N ALA A 326 3.74 81.11 -10.96
CA ALA A 326 5.08 81.34 -11.50
C ALA A 326 6.09 81.73 -10.41
N ALA A 327 5.70 82.65 -9.51
CA ALA A 327 6.55 83.09 -8.41
C ALA A 327 6.79 81.98 -7.37
N VAL A 328 5.79 81.17 -7.02
CA VAL A 328 5.98 80.02 -6.12
C VAL A 328 6.95 79.00 -6.73
N ARG A 329 6.84 78.74 -8.03
CA ARG A 329 7.76 77.86 -8.76
C ARG A 329 9.19 78.41 -8.76
N GLU A 330 9.36 79.71 -8.94
CA GLU A 330 10.68 80.37 -8.91
C GLU A 330 11.30 80.36 -7.52
N ILE A 331 10.51 80.66 -6.48
CA ILE A 331 11.02 80.83 -5.10
C ILE A 331 11.29 79.47 -4.44
N TYR A 332 10.40 78.50 -4.62
CA TYR A 332 10.43 77.24 -3.87
C TYR A 332 10.68 76.00 -4.75
N GLY A 333 10.61 76.13 -6.08
CA GLY A 333 10.75 74.98 -6.98
C GLY A 333 9.56 74.01 -6.92
N ILE A 334 8.39 74.47 -6.47
CA ILE A 334 7.20 73.64 -6.22
C ILE A 334 6.02 74.20 -7.01
N GLU A 335 5.12 73.31 -7.45
CA GLU A 335 3.87 73.69 -8.08
C GLU A 335 2.77 73.85 -7.02
N PRO A 336 2.17 75.04 -6.84
CA PRO A 336 1.05 75.21 -5.91
C PRO A 336 -0.25 74.66 -6.47
N GLU A 337 -1.08 74.10 -5.60
CA GLU A 337 -2.45 73.69 -5.92
C GLU A 337 -3.36 74.93 -5.92
N VAL A 338 -3.95 75.24 -7.08
CA VAL A 338 -4.93 76.32 -7.21
C VAL A 338 -6.33 75.73 -7.10
N ASN A 339 -7.12 76.23 -6.15
CA ASN A 339 -8.47 75.72 -5.95
C ASN A 339 -9.43 76.28 -7.03
N PHE A 340 -9.91 75.43 -7.92
CA PHE A 340 -10.84 75.84 -8.99
C PHE A 340 -12.25 76.19 -8.49
N LYS A 341 -12.62 75.76 -7.27
CA LYS A 341 -13.91 76.11 -6.65
C LYS A 341 -13.84 77.44 -5.89
N SER A 342 -12.69 77.74 -5.32
CA SER A 342 -12.40 79.01 -4.63
C SER A 342 -11.16 79.64 -5.25
N THR A 343 -11.37 80.42 -6.31
CA THR A 343 -10.31 81.05 -7.13
C THR A 343 -9.45 82.06 -6.36
N SER A 344 -9.80 82.33 -5.11
CA SER A 344 -9.07 83.19 -4.17
C SER A 344 -8.18 82.43 -3.19
N VAL A 345 -8.05 81.10 -3.29
CA VAL A 345 -7.23 80.29 -2.37
C VAL A 345 -6.29 79.37 -3.14
N SER A 346 -5.03 79.31 -2.71
CA SER A 346 -4.04 78.37 -3.22
C SER A 346 -3.18 77.83 -2.08
N VAL A 347 -2.78 76.56 -2.19
CA VAL A 347 -2.01 75.86 -1.14
C VAL A 347 -0.81 75.18 -1.78
N PHE A 348 0.35 75.22 -1.10
CA PHE A 348 1.49 74.37 -1.46
C PHE A 348 2.16 73.82 -0.21
N THR A 349 2.90 72.72 -0.36
CA THR A 349 3.60 72.07 0.74
C THR A 349 5.11 72.09 0.49
N LEU A 350 5.85 72.67 1.43
CA LEU A 350 7.30 72.57 1.49
C LEU A 350 7.66 71.26 2.21
N PRO A 351 8.24 70.25 1.53
CA PRO A 351 8.61 69.01 2.17
C PRO A 351 9.78 69.22 3.14
N HIS A 352 9.78 68.48 4.23
CA HIS A 352 10.93 68.34 5.12
C HIS A 352 11.15 66.88 5.50
N THR A 353 12.33 66.57 6.04
CA THR A 353 12.62 65.26 6.59
C THR A 353 13.12 65.47 8.01
N LEU A 354 12.33 64.99 8.97
CA LEU A 354 12.65 65.09 10.38
C LEU A 354 13.31 63.78 10.84
N PRO A 355 14.32 63.83 11.72
CA PRO A 355 15.01 62.63 12.19
C PRO A 355 14.06 61.77 13.06
N PRO A 356 14.01 60.43 12.88
CA PRO A 356 13.23 59.57 13.76
C PRO A 356 13.83 59.56 15.17
N ASN A 357 13.00 59.61 16.21
CA ASN A 357 13.49 59.55 17.60
C ASN A 357 13.92 58.14 18.02
N GLY A 358 13.45 57.11 17.29
CA GLY A 358 13.62 55.72 17.69
C GLY A 358 12.57 55.26 18.70
N ASP A 359 12.86 54.15 19.36
CA ASP A 359 11.91 53.49 20.25
C ASP A 359 12.03 54.02 21.68
N ASP A 360 11.14 54.94 22.05
CA ASP A 360 11.04 55.48 23.40
C ASP A 360 10.70 54.38 24.41
N PRO A 361 11.26 54.41 25.62
CA PRO A 361 10.87 53.48 26.66
C PRO A 361 9.40 53.65 27.04
N MET A 362 8.72 52.52 27.22
CA MET A 362 7.31 52.47 27.56
C MET A 362 7.09 52.82 29.03
N ASN A 363 6.62 54.04 29.31
CA ASN A 363 6.21 54.41 30.67
C ASN A 363 4.73 54.10 30.92
N ASN A 364 4.34 54.10 32.19
CA ASN A 364 2.95 53.91 32.58
C ASN A 364 2.04 54.96 31.92
N MET A 365 1.01 54.54 31.19
CA MET A 365 0.11 55.46 30.48
C MET A 365 -0.60 56.46 31.42
N GLY A 366 -0.98 56.05 32.63
CA GLY A 366 -1.63 56.94 33.59
C GLY A 366 -0.70 58.08 34.03
N GLU A 367 0.55 57.75 34.35
CA GLU A 367 1.58 58.74 34.72
C GLU A 367 1.90 59.68 33.55
N GLN A 368 2.01 59.14 32.33
CA GLN A 368 2.23 59.94 31.13
C GLN A 368 1.09 60.92 30.87
N LEU A 369 -0.16 60.46 30.94
CA LEU A 369 -1.33 61.32 30.74
C LEU A 369 -1.36 62.44 31.80
N VAL A 370 -1.14 62.12 33.07
CA VAL A 370 -1.07 63.15 34.13
C VAL A 370 0.02 64.16 33.82
N LYS A 371 1.22 63.70 33.42
CA LYS A 371 2.34 64.58 33.05
C LYS A 371 1.99 65.52 31.89
N VAL A 372 1.38 65.01 30.82
CA VAL A 372 0.99 65.82 29.64
C VAL A 372 -0.18 66.74 29.96
N ILE A 373 -1.15 66.30 30.76
CA ILE A 373 -2.25 67.16 31.24
C ILE A 373 -1.70 68.31 32.08
N SER A 374 -0.79 68.02 33.03
CA SER A 374 -0.14 69.03 33.86
C SER A 374 0.70 70.02 33.04
N LEU A 375 1.32 69.56 31.94
CA LEU A 375 2.03 70.44 31.00
C LEU A 375 1.10 71.53 30.46
N PHE A 376 -0.05 71.15 29.88
CA PHE A 376 -1.01 72.12 29.34
C PHE A 376 -1.64 73.00 30.43
N GLN A 377 -1.96 72.42 31.59
CA GLN A 377 -2.50 73.18 32.73
C GLN A 377 -1.51 74.23 33.25
N SER A 378 -0.20 73.96 33.21
CA SER A 378 0.83 74.90 33.70
C SER A 378 0.88 76.23 32.93
N VAL A 379 0.39 76.22 31.69
CA VAL A 379 0.27 77.40 30.81
C VAL A 379 -1.18 77.80 30.57
N ASN A 380 -2.11 77.33 31.43
CA ASN A 380 -3.55 77.62 31.39
C ASN A 380 -4.21 77.26 30.04
N ILE A 381 -3.83 76.12 29.47
CA ILE A 381 -4.39 75.60 28.22
C ILE A 381 -5.32 74.42 28.53
N GLN A 382 -6.53 74.45 27.94
CA GLN A 382 -7.46 73.34 28.02
C GLN A 382 -7.18 72.34 26.89
N ALA A 383 -6.79 71.11 27.26
CA ALA A 383 -6.54 70.03 26.32
C ALA A 383 -7.68 69.00 26.33
N SER A 384 -8.03 68.51 25.15
CA SER A 384 -8.96 67.38 24.98
C SER A 384 -8.16 66.12 24.69
N PHE A 385 -8.53 65.00 25.33
CA PHE A 385 -7.89 63.69 25.13
C PHE A 385 -8.93 62.66 24.72
N SER A 386 -8.57 61.77 23.80
CA SER A 386 -9.42 60.67 23.34
C SER A 386 -8.60 59.39 23.28
N ALA A 387 -9.12 58.32 23.89
CA ALA A 387 -8.50 57.01 23.86
C ALA A 387 -8.71 56.36 22.48
N VAL A 388 -7.67 55.78 21.89
CA VAL A 388 -7.82 54.94 20.71
C VAL A 388 -8.05 53.49 21.17
N PRO A 389 -9.11 52.82 20.70
CA PRO A 389 -9.43 51.48 21.14
C PRO A 389 -8.35 50.47 20.70
N VAL A 390 -7.82 49.71 21.67
CA VAL A 390 -6.92 48.57 21.41
C VAL A 390 -7.77 47.35 21.07
N ASN A 391 -7.64 46.85 19.84
CA ASN A 391 -8.36 45.66 19.38
C ASN A 391 -7.48 44.41 19.51
N ASP A 392 -7.52 43.78 20.70
CA ASP A 392 -6.78 42.56 20.97
C ASP A 392 -7.36 41.35 20.23
N VAL A 393 -6.65 40.86 19.21
CA VAL A 393 -6.98 39.59 18.56
C VAL A 393 -6.19 38.47 19.22
N LYS A 394 -6.81 37.77 20.19
CA LYS A 394 -6.14 36.73 20.98
C LYS A 394 -5.76 35.49 20.17
N LYS A 395 -6.59 35.12 19.18
CA LYS A 395 -6.38 33.93 18.36
C LYS A 395 -6.58 34.23 16.88
N ASN A 396 -5.77 33.59 16.05
CA ASN A 396 -5.98 33.61 14.60
C ASN A 396 -7.07 32.61 14.18
N GLU A 397 -7.39 32.62 12.88
CA GLU A 397 -8.36 31.70 12.28
C GLU A 397 -7.98 30.22 12.47
N GLN A 398 -6.70 29.91 12.74
CA GLN A 398 -6.22 28.57 13.04
C GLN A 398 -6.26 28.21 14.55
N GLY A 399 -6.77 29.09 15.40
CA GLY A 399 -6.86 28.89 16.86
C GLY A 399 -5.54 29.06 17.62
N GLU A 400 -4.49 29.54 16.96
CA GLU A 400 -3.17 29.81 17.52
C GLU A 400 -3.16 31.16 18.26
N ASP A 401 -2.46 31.22 19.38
CA ASP A 401 -2.32 32.45 20.16
C ASP A 401 -1.49 33.48 19.39
N MET A 402 -2.02 34.69 19.27
CA MET A 402 -1.35 35.81 18.61
C MET A 402 -0.70 36.74 19.64
N PRO A 403 0.41 37.41 19.25
CA PRO A 403 0.97 38.44 20.11
C PRO A 403 -0.06 39.55 20.27
N LEU A 404 -0.12 40.12 21.47
CA LEU A 404 -1.06 41.17 21.79
C LEU A 404 -0.30 42.50 21.92
N GLN A 405 -0.98 43.60 21.61
CA GLN A 405 -0.42 44.93 21.72
C GLN A 405 -0.09 45.25 23.19
N ASP A 406 1.14 45.65 23.50
CA ASP A 406 1.61 45.99 24.84
C ASP A 406 1.58 47.51 25.12
N TRP A 407 1.20 48.30 24.11
CA TRP A 407 1.03 49.73 24.18
C TRP A 407 -0.41 50.16 23.93
N GLN A 408 -0.75 51.36 24.36
CA GLN A 408 -2.01 52.04 24.04
C GLN A 408 -1.70 53.48 23.68
N GLU A 409 -2.64 54.15 23.03
CA GLU A 409 -2.46 55.51 22.56
C GLU A 409 -3.66 56.41 22.91
N TYR A 410 -3.35 57.65 23.25
CA TYR A 410 -4.32 58.72 23.47
C TYR A 410 -3.98 59.88 22.56
N THR A 411 -4.92 60.28 21.71
CA THR A 411 -4.77 61.50 20.91
C THR A 411 -5.18 62.71 21.72
N PHE A 412 -4.43 63.80 21.62
CA PHE A 412 -4.81 65.08 22.20
C PHE A 412 -5.00 66.16 21.13
N SER A 413 -5.89 67.10 21.42
CA SER A 413 -6.11 68.31 20.62
C SER A 413 -6.21 69.51 21.54
N VAL A 414 -5.54 70.59 21.14
CA VAL A 414 -5.37 71.82 21.91
C VAL A 414 -5.50 73.02 20.98
N ASP A 415 -6.34 73.98 21.37
CA ASP A 415 -6.42 75.30 20.77
C ASP A 415 -5.84 76.33 21.76
N THR A 416 -4.87 77.14 21.32
CA THR A 416 -4.16 78.06 22.21
C THR A 416 -3.60 79.28 21.47
N ALA A 417 -3.46 80.41 22.17
CA ALA A 417 -2.69 81.57 21.70
C ALA A 417 -1.21 81.49 22.12
N VAL A 418 -0.84 80.51 22.95
CA VAL A 418 0.53 80.31 23.43
C VAL A 418 1.35 79.58 22.37
N PRO A 419 2.50 80.12 21.93
CA PRO A 419 3.39 79.45 20.98
C PRO A 419 3.79 78.04 21.43
N PRO A 420 3.80 77.04 20.52
CA PRO A 420 4.17 75.65 20.84
C PRO A 420 5.52 75.50 21.55
N GLN A 421 6.51 76.33 21.20
CA GLN A 421 7.85 76.34 21.82
C GLN A 421 7.82 76.72 23.31
N LEU A 422 6.82 77.49 23.74
CA LEU A 422 6.64 77.85 25.15
C LEU A 422 5.85 76.80 25.92
N VAL A 423 4.96 76.08 25.23
CA VAL A 423 4.22 74.93 25.81
C VAL A 423 5.18 73.77 26.07
N PHE A 424 6.02 73.42 25.09
CA PHE A 424 6.94 72.28 25.16
C PHE A 424 8.38 72.68 25.53
N ARG A 425 8.54 73.57 26.52
CA ARG A 425 9.84 74.18 26.85
C ARG A 425 10.81 73.28 27.63
N ASN A 426 10.27 72.42 28.49
CA ASN A 426 11.03 71.62 29.46
C ASN A 426 10.68 70.14 29.27
N ASP A 427 11.63 69.22 29.55
CA ASP A 427 11.45 67.75 29.49
C ASP A 427 11.75 67.12 28.11
N GLU A 428 12.10 65.83 28.11
CA GLU A 428 12.38 65.03 26.91
C GLU A 428 11.09 64.52 26.24
N PHE A 429 9.94 64.67 26.90
CA PHE A 429 8.60 64.29 26.39
C PHE A 429 8.53 62.87 25.82
N THR A 430 9.20 61.94 26.48
CA THR A 430 9.20 60.52 26.12
C THR A 430 7.78 59.96 26.00
N GLY A 431 7.49 59.26 24.91
CA GLY A 431 6.16 58.72 24.61
C GLY A 431 5.19 59.75 24.02
N VAL A 432 5.57 61.02 23.84
CA VAL A 432 4.72 62.04 23.23
C VAL A 432 5.19 62.36 21.82
N ARG A 433 4.25 62.47 20.88
CA ARG A 433 4.50 62.86 19.49
C ARG A 433 3.52 63.93 19.05
N ILE A 434 4.01 64.98 18.38
CA ILE A 434 3.15 65.98 17.75
C ILE A 434 2.84 65.49 16.33
N ASN A 435 1.55 65.44 15.99
CA ASN A 435 1.09 65.01 14.68
C ASN A 435 1.05 66.19 13.71
N ASN A 436 0.50 67.32 14.14
CA ASN A 436 0.55 68.57 13.39
C ASN A 436 0.35 69.80 14.28
N ILE A 437 0.79 70.94 13.77
CA ILE A 437 0.51 72.29 14.29
C ILE A 437 -0.10 73.11 13.16
N ILE A 438 -1.31 73.59 13.38
CA ILE A 438 -1.97 74.56 12.51
C ILE A 438 -1.74 75.95 13.09
N TYR A 439 -1.23 76.86 12.27
CA TYR A 439 -1.03 78.26 12.56
C TYR A 439 -2.14 79.06 11.87
N GLU A 440 -3.03 79.63 12.67
CA GLU A 440 -4.13 80.48 12.21
C GLU A 440 -3.75 81.95 12.42
N ILE A 441 -3.89 82.75 11.36
CA ILE A 441 -3.60 84.18 11.38
C ILE A 441 -4.93 84.92 11.45
N GLY A 442 -5.20 85.57 12.58
CA GLY A 442 -6.40 86.38 12.80
C GLY A 442 -6.38 87.69 12.01
N GLN A 443 -7.55 88.32 11.86
CA GLN A 443 -7.70 89.55 11.07
C GLN A 443 -6.87 90.74 11.59
N ALA A 444 -6.55 90.77 12.90
CA ALA A 444 -5.71 91.78 13.53
C ALA A 444 -4.22 91.39 13.60
N GLY A 445 -3.81 90.28 12.96
CA GLY A 445 -2.45 89.74 13.02
C GLY A 445 -2.17 88.88 14.27
N GLU A 446 -3.19 88.57 15.06
CA GLU A 446 -3.09 87.64 16.19
C GLU A 446 -2.84 86.22 15.70
N LEU A 447 -1.95 85.48 16.37
CA LEU A 447 -1.65 84.09 16.03
C LEU A 447 -2.37 83.15 16.99
N ALA A 448 -3.12 82.20 16.43
CA ALA A 448 -3.69 81.09 17.17
C ALA A 448 -3.09 79.78 16.66
N TYR A 449 -2.93 78.80 17.55
CA TYR A 449 -2.31 77.52 17.27
C TYR A 449 -3.29 76.40 17.60
N LYS A 450 -3.44 75.45 16.68
CA LYS A 450 -4.09 74.17 16.94
C LYS A 450 -3.06 73.08 16.92
N ILE A 451 -2.84 72.44 18.04
CA ILE A 451 -1.82 71.41 18.22
C ILE A 451 -2.54 70.08 18.39
N THR A 452 -2.21 69.12 17.52
CA THR A 452 -2.66 67.73 17.67
C THR A 452 -1.48 66.81 17.84
N GLY A 453 -1.62 65.81 18.70
CA GLY A 453 -0.57 64.85 18.95
C GLY A 453 -1.10 63.58 19.60
N THR A 454 -0.17 62.69 19.89
CA THR A 454 -0.44 61.38 20.48
C THR A 454 0.47 61.14 21.67
N VAL A 455 -0.09 60.57 22.74
CA VAL A 455 0.64 60.07 23.91
C VAL A 455 0.59 58.54 23.87
N TYR A 456 1.76 57.92 23.99
CA TYR A 456 1.99 56.48 23.91
C TYR A 456 2.52 55.95 25.23
N GLY A 457 2.01 54.82 25.68
CA GLY A 457 2.43 54.25 26.95
C GLY A 457 1.93 52.83 27.15
N GLU A 458 2.36 52.24 28.26
CA GLU A 458 2.13 50.83 28.57
C GLU A 458 0.63 50.53 28.68
N TYR A 459 0.19 49.48 28.01
CA TYR A 459 -1.17 48.94 28.13
C TYR A 459 -1.19 47.82 29.16
N LYS A 460 -1.57 48.17 30.39
CA LYS A 460 -1.83 47.17 31.44
C LYS A 460 -3.24 46.60 31.29
N ARG A 461 -3.32 45.34 30.85
CA ARG A 461 -4.57 44.56 30.88
C ARG A 461 -5.00 44.37 32.34
N LYS A 462 -6.23 44.77 32.65
CA LYS A 462 -6.84 44.57 33.97
C LYS A 462 -7.27 43.14 34.19
#